data_AF-A0ABD3G337-F1
#
_entry.id   AF-A0ABD3G337-F1
#
_cell.length_a   1.000
_cell.length_b   1.000
_cell.length_c   1.000
_cell.angle_alpha   90.00
_cell.angle_beta   90.00
_cell.angle_gamma   90.00
#
_symmetry.space_group_name_H-M   'P 1'
#
loop_
_entity.id
_entity.type
_entity.pdbx_description
1 polymer ?
#
loop_
_entity_poly.entity_id
_entity_poly.type
_entity_poly.pdbx_seq_one_letter_code
_entity_poly.pdbx_strand_id
1 'polypeptide(L)'
;MLSVQAVAASALLLSQPLQANADYTVKADAGTTLISSWDGWGTSLCWWANVFGDREDIADLLFTTKEAVTLNGSTSSLPALGLTIARYNIGGSATNVVDDSGTEVSMKTSDQMPAFKFMETFWLDWMSKDPASTSWNWDADVKQSTMVGLATKRDVDIVEAFSNSPPWWMTNNHATAGGNDGGKDNLDDWNHDQFALYLATVVSHARTSWGINFTYIEAFNEPMST
;
A
#
# COMPACT_ATOMS: atom_id res chain seq x y z
N MET A 1 -66.12 42.17 55.17
CA MET A 1 -65.70 41.53 53.91
C MET A 1 -64.81 42.52 53.15
N LEU A 2 -63.49 42.39 53.29
CA LEU A 2 -62.51 43.06 52.43
C LEU A 2 -61.77 41.95 51.67
N SER A 3 -61.84 41.98 50.34
CA SER A 3 -61.14 41.04 49.46
C SER A 3 -59.69 41.49 49.27
N VAL A 4 -58.74 40.66 49.70
CA VAL A 4 -57.32 40.81 49.36
C VAL A 4 -57.11 40.13 47.99
N GLN A 5 -56.76 40.90 46.96
CA GLN A 5 -56.29 40.34 45.69
C GLN A 5 -54.79 40.08 45.79
N ALA A 6 -54.40 38.80 45.72
CA ALA A 6 -53.02 38.39 45.57
C ALA A 6 -52.58 38.60 44.12
N VAL A 7 -51.57 39.44 43.89
CA VAL A 7 -50.91 39.56 42.60
C VAL A 7 -49.84 38.47 42.52
N ALA A 8 -50.08 37.44 41.70
CA ALA A 8 -49.06 36.46 41.35
C ALA A 8 -48.17 37.06 40.25
N ALA A 9 -46.93 37.42 40.61
CA ALA A 9 -45.91 37.80 39.64
C ALA A 9 -45.28 36.54 39.04
N SER A 10 -45.68 36.16 37.84
CA SER A 10 -44.97 35.14 37.04
C SER A 10 -43.72 35.78 36.45
N ALA A 11 -42.55 35.47 37.00
CA ALA A 11 -41.28 35.79 36.39
C ALA A 11 -41.07 34.88 35.16
N LEU A 12 -41.25 35.41 33.95
CA LEU A 12 -40.74 34.76 32.74
C LEU A 12 -39.21 34.87 32.75
N LEU A 13 -38.54 33.77 33.07
CA LEU A 13 -37.12 33.60 32.77
C LEU A 13 -36.98 33.43 31.25
N LEU A 14 -36.73 34.53 30.56
CA LEU A 14 -36.25 34.50 29.18
C LEU A 14 -34.85 33.88 29.17
N SER A 15 -34.74 32.63 28.74
CA SER A 15 -33.46 32.01 28.41
C SER A 15 -32.86 32.74 27.20
N GLN A 16 -31.96 33.69 27.45
CA GLN A 16 -31.15 34.24 26.35
C GLN A 16 -30.24 33.12 25.84
N PRO A 17 -30.19 32.89 24.51
CA PRO A 17 -29.24 31.94 23.96
C PRO A 17 -27.83 32.41 24.34
N LEU A 18 -27.06 31.52 24.97
CA LEU A 18 -25.64 31.73 25.20
C LEU A 18 -24.99 31.99 23.84
N GLN A 19 -24.60 33.23 23.58
CA GLN A 19 -23.71 33.54 22.47
C GLN A 19 -22.36 32.92 22.80
N ALA A 20 -22.06 31.80 22.17
CA ALA A 20 -20.71 31.25 22.16
C ALA A 20 -19.81 32.24 21.43
N ASN A 21 -18.94 32.94 22.15
CA ASN A 21 -17.82 33.67 21.54
C ASN A 21 -16.85 32.61 21.02
N ALA A 22 -16.85 32.42 19.69
CA ALA A 22 -15.82 31.65 19.03
C ALA A 22 -14.67 32.59 18.66
N ASP A 23 -13.44 32.26 19.08
CA ASP A 23 -12.24 33.04 18.71
C ASP A 23 -11.99 33.02 17.18
N TYR A 24 -12.58 32.07 16.46
CA TYR A 24 -12.56 32.00 15.00
C TYR A 24 -13.81 31.29 14.46
N THR A 25 -14.29 31.71 13.28
CA THR A 25 -15.40 31.06 12.57
C THR A 25 -14.91 30.51 11.23
N VAL A 26 -15.05 29.20 11.04
CA VAL A 26 -14.88 28.54 9.73
C VAL A 26 -16.25 28.44 9.06
N LYS A 27 -16.35 28.84 7.79
CA LYS A 27 -17.54 28.59 6.96
C LYS A 27 -17.16 27.64 5.83
N ALA A 28 -17.86 26.51 5.74
CA ALA A 28 -17.84 25.68 4.55
C ALA A 28 -18.91 26.20 3.58
N ASP A 29 -18.51 26.58 2.37
CA ASP A 29 -19.45 26.95 1.30
C ASP A 29 -19.71 25.74 0.40
N ALA A 30 -20.82 25.06 0.63
CA ALA A 30 -21.24 23.92 -0.19
C ALA A 30 -21.71 24.33 -1.61
N GLY A 31 -21.88 25.64 -1.88
CA GLY A 31 -22.25 26.15 -3.21
C GLY A 31 -21.09 26.19 -4.20
N THR A 32 -19.85 26.00 -3.74
CA THR A 32 -18.64 26.07 -4.55
C THR A 32 -17.86 24.75 -4.48
N THR A 33 -17.82 23.98 -5.57
CA THR A 33 -16.96 22.79 -5.67
C THR A 33 -15.54 23.19 -6.08
N LEU A 34 -14.58 23.03 -5.17
CA LEU A 34 -13.15 23.28 -5.44
C LEU A 34 -12.44 22.04 -6.01
N ILE A 35 -12.87 20.86 -5.63
CA ILE A 35 -12.33 19.56 -6.05
C ILE A 35 -13.51 18.70 -6.49
N SER A 36 -13.53 18.29 -7.76
CA SER A 36 -14.68 17.58 -8.37
C SER A 36 -14.68 16.07 -8.10
N SER A 37 -13.54 15.51 -7.74
CA SER A 37 -13.38 14.08 -7.44
C SER A 37 -12.28 13.88 -6.42
N TRP A 38 -12.43 12.84 -5.60
CA TRP A 38 -11.43 12.43 -4.63
C TRP A 38 -11.34 10.92 -4.66
N ASP A 39 -10.15 10.42 -5.00
CA ASP A 39 -9.88 8.99 -5.13
C ASP A 39 -9.71 8.29 -3.77
N GLY A 40 -9.53 9.09 -2.71
CA GLY A 40 -9.47 8.63 -1.32
C GLY A 40 -8.07 8.67 -0.71
N TRP A 41 -7.75 7.70 0.12
CA TRP A 41 -6.50 7.63 0.87
C TRP A 41 -6.09 6.17 1.09
N GLY A 42 -4.79 5.95 1.28
CA GLY A 42 -4.27 4.60 1.31
C GLY A 42 -2.94 4.45 1.99
N THR A 43 -2.39 3.25 1.82
CA THR A 43 -1.07 2.90 2.33
C THR A 43 -0.33 2.01 1.35
N SER A 44 0.99 1.98 1.49
CA SER A 44 1.79 0.95 0.86
C SER A 44 1.79 -0.32 1.70
N LEU A 45 1.74 -1.47 1.04
CA LEU A 45 1.91 -2.79 1.67
C LEU A 45 3.40 -3.10 1.93
N CYS A 46 4.28 -2.33 1.28
CA CYS A 46 5.72 -2.32 1.51
C CYS A 46 6.04 -1.75 2.90
N TRP A 47 6.83 -2.41 3.75
CA TRP A 47 7.24 -3.81 3.71
C TRP A 47 6.53 -4.64 4.79
N TRP A 48 5.62 -4.04 5.55
CA TRP A 48 4.97 -4.68 6.69
C TRP A 48 4.15 -5.91 6.27
N ALA A 49 3.58 -5.91 5.06
CA ALA A 49 2.80 -7.05 4.57
C ALA A 49 3.68 -8.27 4.25
N ASN A 50 4.99 -8.12 4.09
CA ASN A 50 5.90 -9.27 4.02
C ASN A 50 6.00 -10.01 5.37
N VAL A 51 5.62 -9.35 6.47
CA VAL A 51 5.58 -9.97 7.79
C VAL A 51 4.18 -10.45 8.13
N PHE A 52 3.19 -9.60 7.88
CA PHE A 52 1.82 -9.75 8.39
C PHE A 52 0.74 -9.86 7.31
N GLY A 53 1.12 -10.11 6.06
CA GLY A 53 0.18 -10.04 4.94
C GLY A 53 -0.91 -11.13 4.93
N ASP A 54 -0.76 -12.14 5.77
CA ASP A 54 -1.72 -13.21 6.04
C ASP A 54 -2.69 -12.88 7.20
N ARG A 55 -2.65 -11.67 7.76
CA ARG A 55 -3.47 -11.25 8.90
C ARG A 55 -4.75 -10.53 8.48
N GLU A 56 -5.87 -11.25 8.51
CA GLU A 56 -7.19 -10.68 8.21
C GLU A 56 -7.64 -9.57 9.17
N ASP A 57 -7.25 -9.63 10.45
CA ASP A 57 -7.58 -8.61 11.43
C ASP A 57 -6.85 -7.29 11.17
N ILE A 58 -5.63 -7.33 10.60
CA ILE A 58 -4.94 -6.14 10.12
C ILE A 58 -5.63 -5.62 8.86
N ALA A 59 -6.00 -6.50 7.93
CA ALA A 59 -6.77 -6.09 6.75
C ALA A 59 -8.11 -5.43 7.13
N ASP A 60 -8.80 -5.97 8.14
CA ASP A 60 -10.02 -5.38 8.69
C ASP A 60 -9.77 -3.99 9.28
N LEU A 61 -8.72 -3.85 10.10
CA LEU A 61 -8.38 -2.58 10.72
C LEU A 61 -8.03 -1.50 9.68
N LEU A 62 -7.36 -1.87 8.59
CA LEU A 62 -6.92 -0.92 7.58
C LEU A 62 -8.03 -0.59 6.56
N PHE A 63 -8.71 -1.60 6.01
CA PHE A 63 -9.52 -1.46 4.79
C PHE A 63 -11.04 -1.52 5.02
N THR A 64 -11.52 -1.64 6.26
CA THR A 64 -12.97 -1.59 6.53
C THR A 64 -13.36 -0.30 7.23
N THR A 65 -14.66 -0.05 7.34
CA THR A 65 -15.25 1.04 8.13
C THR A 65 -15.84 0.54 9.45
N LYS A 66 -15.36 -0.60 9.97
CA LYS A 66 -15.83 -1.17 11.25
C LYS A 66 -15.52 -0.20 12.39
N GLU A 67 -16.51 0.02 13.27
CA GLU A 67 -16.35 0.87 14.45
C GLU A 67 -15.33 0.33 15.46
N ALA A 68 -15.12 -0.99 15.46
CA ALA A 68 -14.19 -1.66 16.34
C ALA A 68 -13.61 -2.92 15.68
N VAL A 69 -12.27 -2.99 15.64
CA VAL A 69 -11.47 -4.15 15.24
C VAL A 69 -10.49 -4.43 16.36
N THR A 70 -10.45 -5.67 16.85
CA THR A 70 -9.47 -6.12 17.85
C THR A 70 -8.40 -6.93 17.14
N LEU A 71 -7.16 -6.44 17.16
CA LEU A 71 -6.03 -7.19 16.63
C LEU A 71 -5.74 -8.42 17.50
N ASN A 72 -5.33 -9.52 16.89
CA ASN A 72 -4.91 -10.73 17.59
C ASN A 72 -3.73 -10.38 18.54
N GLY A 73 -3.91 -10.69 19.83
CA GLY A 73 -2.97 -10.34 20.89
C GLY A 73 -3.23 -8.99 21.57
N SER A 74 -4.19 -8.19 21.09
CA SER A 74 -4.63 -6.96 21.75
C SER A 74 -5.77 -7.23 22.74
N THR A 75 -5.84 -6.43 23.80
CA THR A 75 -6.96 -6.38 24.76
C THR A 75 -7.94 -5.23 24.49
N SER A 76 -7.60 -4.32 23.57
CA SER A 76 -8.43 -3.20 23.16
C SER A 76 -8.73 -3.23 21.66
N SER A 77 -9.90 -2.70 21.30
CA SER A 77 -10.32 -2.50 19.91
C SER A 77 -9.96 -1.09 19.43
N LEU A 78 -9.76 -0.98 18.12
CA LEU A 78 -9.53 0.28 17.43
C LEU A 78 -10.57 0.46 16.32
N PRO A 79 -11.03 1.70 16.04
CA PRO A 79 -11.82 1.94 14.85
C PRO A 79 -10.98 1.69 13.59
N ALA A 80 -11.58 1.08 12.58
CA ALA A 80 -10.92 0.83 11.30
C ALA A 80 -10.72 2.14 10.51
N LEU A 81 -9.68 2.17 9.69
CA LEU A 81 -9.24 3.39 8.98
C LEU A 81 -9.99 3.68 7.68
N GLY A 82 -10.71 2.69 7.13
CA GLY A 82 -11.43 2.82 5.87
C GLY A 82 -10.53 3.26 4.70
N LEU A 83 -9.29 2.74 4.63
CA LEU A 83 -8.41 3.01 3.50
C LEU A 83 -9.04 2.50 2.20
N THR A 84 -9.05 3.32 1.16
CA THR A 84 -9.62 2.99 -0.16
C THR A 84 -8.56 2.70 -1.21
N ILE A 85 -7.28 2.94 -0.91
CA ILE A 85 -6.16 2.71 -1.83
C ILE A 85 -5.13 1.76 -1.20
N ALA A 86 -4.73 0.71 -1.93
CA ALA A 86 -3.67 -0.21 -1.54
C ALA A 86 -2.56 -0.25 -2.59
N ARG A 87 -1.30 0.00 -2.18
CA ARG A 87 -0.14 -0.03 -3.08
C ARG A 87 0.70 -1.29 -2.86
N TYR A 88 0.78 -2.14 -3.87
CA TYR A 88 1.49 -3.41 -3.89
C TYR A 88 2.88 -3.27 -4.53
N ASN A 89 3.93 -3.66 -3.81
CA ASN A 89 5.31 -3.63 -4.33
C ASN A 89 5.66 -4.94 -5.05
N ILE A 90 5.78 -4.90 -6.38
CA ILE A 90 6.33 -5.99 -7.17
C ILE A 90 7.82 -6.10 -6.86
N GLY A 91 8.20 -7.20 -6.20
CA GLY A 91 9.54 -7.42 -5.69
C GLY A 91 10.60 -7.69 -6.75
N GLY A 92 11.87 -7.46 -6.37
CA GLY A 92 13.05 -7.65 -7.22
C GLY A 92 14.07 -8.63 -6.64
N SER A 93 13.91 -9.04 -5.38
CA SER A 93 14.91 -9.85 -4.66
C SER A 93 14.72 -11.34 -4.87
N ALA A 94 15.78 -12.14 -4.85
CA ALA A 94 15.66 -13.60 -4.77
C ALA A 94 16.95 -14.21 -4.19
N THR A 95 16.83 -15.46 -3.73
CA THR A 95 17.93 -16.24 -3.14
C THR A 95 18.46 -17.31 -4.09
N ASN A 96 17.94 -17.37 -5.32
CA ASN A 96 18.40 -18.32 -6.32
C ASN A 96 19.85 -18.02 -6.76
N VAL A 97 20.53 -19.07 -7.18
CA VAL A 97 21.83 -19.01 -7.85
C VAL A 97 21.62 -19.41 -9.29
N VAL A 98 22.13 -18.62 -10.22
CA VAL A 98 22.06 -18.86 -11.66
C VAL A 98 23.43 -19.33 -12.15
N ASP A 99 23.49 -20.45 -12.85
CA ASP A 99 24.71 -20.91 -13.52
C ASP A 99 24.81 -20.25 -14.90
N ASP A 100 25.71 -19.28 -15.03
CA ASP A 100 26.07 -18.65 -16.28
C ASP A 100 27.32 -19.30 -16.87
N SER A 101 27.12 -20.34 -17.68
CA SER A 101 28.19 -21.00 -18.44
C SER A 101 29.35 -21.52 -17.56
N GLY A 102 29.03 -22.03 -16.37
CA GLY A 102 29.98 -22.53 -15.37
C GLY A 102 30.36 -21.50 -14.29
N THR A 103 29.73 -20.32 -14.29
CA THR A 103 29.92 -19.28 -13.28
C THR A 103 28.63 -19.08 -12.49
N GLU A 104 28.68 -19.32 -11.19
CA GLU A 104 27.54 -19.05 -10.31
C GLU A 104 27.36 -17.54 -10.07
N VAL A 105 26.16 -17.04 -10.37
CA VAL A 105 25.75 -15.64 -10.17
C VAL A 105 24.56 -15.61 -9.22
N SER A 106 24.58 -14.71 -8.24
CA SER A 106 23.51 -14.53 -7.27
C SER A 106 23.32 -13.07 -6.91
N MET A 107 22.16 -12.76 -6.31
CA MET A 107 21.89 -11.42 -5.81
C MET A 107 22.92 -11.02 -4.75
N LYS A 108 23.52 -9.84 -4.92
CA LYS A 108 24.33 -9.18 -3.90
C LYS A 108 23.42 -8.69 -2.78
N THR A 109 23.61 -9.25 -1.59
CA THR A 109 22.88 -8.87 -0.38
C THR A 109 23.78 -8.10 0.61
N SER A 110 23.16 -7.42 1.56
CA SER A 110 23.84 -6.79 2.69
C SER A 110 23.32 -7.40 3.98
N ASP A 111 24.21 -7.73 4.92
CA ASP A 111 23.82 -8.22 6.25
C ASP A 111 22.99 -7.19 7.03
N GLN A 112 22.99 -5.93 6.59
CA GLN A 112 22.18 -4.85 7.17
C GLN A 112 20.77 -4.79 6.58
N MET A 113 20.46 -5.56 5.53
CA MET A 113 19.13 -5.61 4.94
C MET A 113 18.21 -6.40 5.86
N PRO A 114 17.22 -5.76 6.51
CA PRO A 114 16.26 -6.49 7.32
C PRO A 114 15.42 -7.42 6.45
N ALA A 115 15.15 -8.63 6.95
CA ALA A 115 14.43 -9.66 6.20
C ALA A 115 13.06 -9.19 5.66
N PHE A 116 12.34 -8.34 6.40
CA PHE A 116 11.05 -7.82 5.94
C PHE A 116 11.18 -6.95 4.67
N LYS A 117 12.35 -6.36 4.40
CA LYS A 117 12.62 -5.60 3.17
C LYS A 117 12.93 -6.48 1.96
N PHE A 118 13.16 -7.77 2.17
CA PHE A 118 13.43 -8.73 1.10
C PHE A 118 12.13 -9.05 0.38
N MET A 119 11.88 -8.37 -0.74
CA MET A 119 10.65 -8.53 -1.52
C MET A 119 10.93 -9.39 -2.74
N GLU A 120 10.38 -10.59 -2.73
CA GLU A 120 10.70 -11.61 -3.72
C GLU A 120 10.26 -11.22 -5.14
N THR A 121 11.10 -11.49 -6.13
CA THR A 121 10.74 -11.40 -7.54
C THR A 121 10.05 -12.67 -8.02
N PHE A 122 9.11 -12.51 -8.95
CA PHE A 122 8.49 -13.63 -9.66
C PHE A 122 9.35 -14.14 -10.82
N TRP A 123 10.32 -13.36 -11.31
CA TRP A 123 11.15 -13.73 -12.48
C TRP A 123 12.61 -13.92 -12.03
N LEU A 124 13.00 -15.18 -11.89
CA LEU A 124 14.20 -15.62 -11.18
C LEU A 124 15.50 -15.46 -11.97
N ASP A 125 15.44 -15.58 -13.30
CA ASP A 125 16.62 -15.58 -14.16
C ASP A 125 16.28 -15.18 -15.62
N TRP A 126 17.32 -14.92 -16.42
CA TRP A 126 17.19 -14.50 -17.82
C TRP A 126 17.00 -15.66 -18.81
N MET A 127 16.90 -16.92 -18.35
CA MET A 127 16.92 -18.09 -19.24
C MET A 127 15.64 -18.22 -20.07
N SER A 128 14.51 -17.71 -19.57
CA SER A 128 13.23 -17.78 -20.24
C SER A 128 12.31 -16.60 -19.90
N LYS A 129 11.64 -16.09 -20.93
CA LYS A 129 10.57 -15.07 -20.81
C LYS A 129 9.18 -15.70 -20.65
N ASP A 130 9.07 -17.02 -20.76
CA ASP A 130 7.79 -17.72 -20.66
C ASP A 130 7.37 -17.84 -19.18
N PRO A 131 6.25 -17.23 -18.77
CA PRO A 131 5.76 -17.29 -17.38
C PRO A 131 5.36 -18.70 -16.91
N ALA A 132 5.27 -19.68 -17.81
CA ALA A 132 5.04 -21.09 -17.46
C ALA A 132 6.34 -21.89 -17.23
N SER A 133 7.51 -21.28 -17.45
CA SER A 133 8.82 -21.94 -17.28
C SER A 133 9.33 -21.87 -15.84
N THR A 134 10.40 -22.60 -15.55
CA THR A 134 11.06 -22.60 -14.23
C THR A 134 11.80 -21.30 -13.92
N SER A 135 11.98 -20.41 -14.89
CA SER A 135 12.48 -19.05 -14.66
C SER A 135 11.47 -18.18 -13.91
N TRP A 136 10.24 -18.65 -13.72
CA TRP A 136 9.21 -17.93 -12.98
C TRP A 136 8.76 -18.72 -11.74
N ASN A 137 8.56 -18.01 -10.64
CA ASN A 137 8.04 -18.57 -9.39
C ASN A 137 6.83 -17.77 -8.92
N TRP A 138 5.63 -18.29 -9.19
CA TRP A 138 4.36 -17.66 -8.78
C TRP A 138 4.03 -17.85 -7.30
N ASP A 139 4.78 -18.69 -6.58
CA ASP A 139 4.70 -18.84 -5.13
C ASP A 139 5.65 -17.86 -4.40
N ALA A 140 6.27 -16.92 -5.11
CA ALA A 140 7.01 -15.81 -4.49
C ALA A 140 6.05 -14.79 -3.83
N ASP A 141 6.52 -14.09 -2.79
CA ASP A 141 5.80 -12.94 -2.19
C ASP A 141 4.34 -13.27 -1.74
N VAL A 142 4.13 -14.48 -1.23
CA VAL A 142 2.80 -14.99 -0.82
C VAL A 142 2.10 -14.07 0.17
N LYS A 143 2.84 -13.48 1.11
CA LYS A 143 2.23 -12.67 2.17
C LYS A 143 1.69 -11.34 1.65
N GLN A 144 2.48 -10.60 0.87
CA GLN A 144 2.01 -9.31 0.35
C GLN A 144 0.90 -9.51 -0.70
N SER A 145 1.02 -10.52 -1.57
CA SER A 145 -0.03 -10.90 -2.53
C SER A 145 -1.34 -11.30 -1.82
N THR A 146 -1.24 -12.01 -0.70
CA THR A 146 -2.41 -12.30 0.17
C THR A 146 -3.03 -11.02 0.70
N MET A 147 -2.24 -10.06 1.21
CA MET A 147 -2.76 -8.81 1.77
C MET A 147 -3.47 -7.93 0.74
N VAL A 148 -2.93 -7.80 -0.47
CA VAL A 148 -3.63 -7.05 -1.54
C VAL A 148 -4.92 -7.74 -1.95
N GLY A 149 -4.97 -9.08 -1.93
CA GLY A 149 -6.21 -9.84 -2.10
C GLY A 149 -7.21 -9.59 -0.96
N LEU A 150 -6.75 -9.51 0.29
CA LEU A 150 -7.58 -9.18 1.45
C LEU A 150 -8.12 -7.75 1.40
N ALA A 151 -7.31 -6.79 0.95
CA ALA A 151 -7.74 -5.41 0.72
C ALA A 151 -8.81 -5.35 -0.38
N THR A 152 -8.59 -6.04 -1.51
CA THR A 152 -9.56 -6.11 -2.63
C THR A 152 -10.91 -6.68 -2.19
N LYS A 153 -10.91 -7.72 -1.34
CA LYS A 153 -12.15 -8.29 -0.77
C LYS A 153 -12.87 -7.36 0.23
N ARG A 154 -12.23 -6.26 0.63
CA ARG A 154 -12.78 -5.22 1.51
C ARG A 154 -13.10 -3.94 0.73
N ASP A 155 -13.27 -4.08 -0.58
CA ASP A 155 -13.76 -3.04 -1.49
C ASP A 155 -12.88 -1.78 -1.51
N VAL A 156 -11.55 -1.95 -1.48
CA VAL A 156 -10.66 -0.84 -1.88
C VAL A 156 -10.96 -0.43 -3.33
N ASP A 157 -11.08 0.87 -3.56
CA ASP A 157 -11.43 1.45 -4.87
C ASP A 157 -10.26 1.37 -5.86
N ILE A 158 -9.02 1.52 -5.35
CA ILE A 158 -7.82 1.57 -6.18
C ILE A 158 -6.77 0.62 -5.62
N VAL A 159 -6.24 -0.21 -6.52
CA VAL A 159 -5.03 -0.98 -6.26
C VAL A 159 -3.94 -0.50 -7.21
N GLU A 160 -2.79 -0.10 -6.66
CA GLU A 160 -1.64 0.34 -7.44
C GLU A 160 -0.53 -0.70 -7.35
N ALA A 161 0.04 -1.08 -8.47
CA ALA A 161 1.31 -1.80 -8.49
C ALA A 161 2.45 -0.78 -8.56
N PHE A 162 3.53 -1.02 -7.83
CA PHE A 162 4.77 -0.27 -8.00
C PHE A 162 5.98 -1.18 -7.82
N SER A 163 7.16 -0.70 -8.16
CA SER A 163 8.40 -1.44 -7.91
C SER A 163 9.48 -0.55 -7.32
N ASN A 164 10.07 -0.98 -6.20
CA ASN A 164 11.26 -0.34 -5.63
C ASN A 164 12.54 -0.70 -6.39
N SER A 165 12.56 -1.84 -7.09
CA SER A 165 13.72 -2.31 -7.84
C SER A 165 13.29 -3.36 -8.86
N PRO A 166 13.88 -3.38 -10.07
CA PRO A 166 13.75 -4.52 -10.97
C PRO A 166 14.30 -5.81 -10.33
N PRO A 167 14.00 -6.99 -10.92
CA PRO A 167 14.66 -8.25 -10.58
C PRO A 167 16.17 -8.06 -10.50
N TRP A 168 16.80 -8.63 -9.47
CA TRP A 168 18.20 -8.37 -9.15
C TRP A 168 19.16 -8.61 -10.32
N TRP A 169 18.90 -9.62 -11.15
CA TRP A 169 19.73 -9.95 -12.31
C TRP A 169 19.59 -8.95 -13.46
N MET A 170 18.56 -8.09 -13.44
CA MET A 170 18.44 -6.97 -14.38
C MET A 170 19.27 -5.74 -13.96
N THR A 171 19.86 -5.75 -12.76
CA THR A 171 20.61 -4.60 -12.24
C THR A 171 22.10 -4.69 -12.53
N ASN A 172 22.73 -3.54 -12.80
CA ASN A 172 24.17 -3.42 -13.09
C ASN A 172 25.07 -4.01 -11.99
N ASN A 173 24.62 -4.03 -10.74
CA ASN A 173 25.40 -4.49 -9.59
C ASN A 173 24.83 -5.75 -8.92
N HIS A 174 23.83 -6.39 -9.53
CA HIS A 174 23.10 -7.52 -8.98
C HIS A 174 22.47 -7.27 -7.59
N ALA A 175 22.12 -6.03 -7.26
CA ALA A 175 21.57 -5.65 -5.96
C ALA A 175 20.26 -4.86 -6.09
N THR A 176 19.29 -5.18 -5.24
CA THR A 176 17.99 -4.50 -5.19
C THR A 176 17.92 -3.38 -4.14
N ALA A 177 19.03 -3.14 -3.43
CA ALA A 177 19.15 -2.11 -2.39
C ALA A 177 19.79 -0.80 -2.89
N GLY A 178 19.79 -0.58 -4.21
CA GLY A 178 20.40 0.57 -4.87
C GLY A 178 21.67 0.23 -5.63
N GLY A 179 22.05 1.14 -6.54
CA GLY A 179 23.27 1.06 -7.33
C GLY A 179 24.53 1.35 -6.51
N ASN A 180 25.69 1.08 -7.11
CA ASN A 180 26.97 1.46 -6.50
C ASN A 180 27.20 2.99 -6.47
N ASP A 181 26.48 3.72 -7.32
CA ASP A 181 26.49 5.17 -7.45
C ASP A 181 25.02 5.65 -7.46
N GLY A 182 24.58 6.32 -6.39
CA GLY A 182 23.20 6.79 -6.25
C GLY A 182 22.79 7.87 -7.27
N GLY A 183 23.73 8.42 -8.02
CA GLY A 183 23.45 9.35 -9.12
C GLY A 183 23.24 8.67 -10.48
N LYS A 184 23.27 7.34 -10.55
CA LYS A 184 23.13 6.57 -11.79
C LYS A 184 22.00 5.56 -11.69
N ASP A 185 21.37 5.33 -12.83
CA ASP A 185 20.41 4.23 -12.95
C ASP A 185 21.11 2.89 -12.67
N ASN A 186 20.44 2.07 -11.86
CA ASN A 186 20.93 0.73 -11.53
C ASN A 186 20.31 -0.35 -12.42
N LEU A 187 19.28 -0.04 -13.20
CA LEU A 187 18.77 -0.93 -14.24
C LEU A 187 19.77 -0.98 -15.40
N ASP A 188 20.09 -2.19 -15.84
CA ASP A 188 20.98 -2.38 -16.98
C ASP A 188 20.24 -2.04 -18.30
N ASP A 189 20.93 -1.39 -19.24
CA ASP A 189 20.29 -0.68 -20.36
C ASP A 189 19.52 -1.59 -21.32
N TRP A 190 20.04 -2.80 -21.55
CA TRP A 190 19.42 -3.87 -22.33
C TRP A 190 18.22 -4.54 -21.64
N ASN A 191 17.98 -4.25 -20.35
CA ASN A 191 16.86 -4.80 -19.58
C ASN A 191 15.64 -3.90 -19.48
N HIS A 192 15.61 -2.71 -20.09
CA HIS A 192 14.43 -1.83 -20.05
C HIS A 192 13.14 -2.52 -20.55
N ASP A 193 13.21 -3.18 -21.71
CA ASP A 193 12.07 -3.93 -22.26
C ASP A 193 11.71 -5.15 -21.41
N GLN A 194 12.72 -5.80 -20.79
CA GLN A 194 12.45 -6.94 -19.91
C GLN A 194 11.78 -6.49 -18.61
N PHE A 195 12.16 -5.34 -18.07
CA PHE A 195 11.52 -4.82 -16.86
C PHE A 195 10.08 -4.41 -17.13
N ALA A 196 9.80 -3.77 -18.28
CA ALA A 196 8.43 -3.50 -18.71
C ALA A 196 7.62 -4.80 -18.88
N LEU A 197 8.22 -5.83 -19.49
CA LEU A 197 7.61 -7.16 -19.63
C LEU A 197 7.34 -7.82 -18.28
N TYR A 198 8.27 -7.71 -17.33
CA TYR A 198 8.14 -8.25 -15.98
C TYR A 198 6.90 -7.68 -15.28
N LEU A 199 6.84 -6.35 -15.21
CA LEU A 199 5.75 -5.62 -14.58
C LEU A 199 4.40 -5.96 -15.22
N ALA A 200 4.33 -5.96 -16.56
CA ALA A 200 3.11 -6.32 -17.29
C ALA A 200 2.69 -7.78 -17.06
N THR A 201 3.65 -8.70 -17.00
CA THR A 201 3.38 -10.14 -16.78
C THR A 201 2.84 -10.38 -15.37
N VAL A 202 3.41 -9.73 -14.34
CA VAL A 202 2.90 -9.83 -12.96
C VAL A 202 1.50 -9.25 -12.84
N VAL A 203 1.23 -8.07 -13.40
CA VAL A 203 -0.11 -7.47 -13.40
C VAL A 203 -1.13 -8.33 -14.16
N SER A 204 -0.73 -8.91 -15.29
CA SER A 204 -1.57 -9.85 -16.03
C SER A 204 -1.89 -11.10 -15.19
N HIS A 205 -0.88 -11.68 -14.54
CA HIS A 205 -1.06 -12.85 -13.68
C HIS A 205 -1.99 -12.53 -12.49
N ALA A 206 -1.79 -11.40 -11.82
CA ALA A 206 -2.64 -10.98 -10.71
C ALA A 206 -4.12 -10.86 -11.14
N ARG A 207 -4.37 -10.31 -12.34
CA ARG A 207 -5.73 -10.23 -12.89
C ARG A 207 -6.32 -11.60 -13.19
N THR A 208 -5.58 -12.48 -13.88
CA THR A 208 -6.12 -13.76 -14.36
C THR A 208 -6.19 -14.85 -13.29
N SER A 209 -5.25 -14.83 -12.34
CA SER A 209 -5.04 -15.91 -11.38
C SER A 209 -5.49 -15.52 -9.97
N TRP A 210 -5.31 -14.26 -9.57
CA TRP A 210 -5.66 -13.78 -8.22
C TRP A 210 -6.98 -12.99 -8.19
N GLY A 211 -7.50 -12.59 -9.37
CA GLY A 211 -8.69 -11.75 -9.49
C GLY A 211 -8.47 -10.30 -9.07
N ILE A 212 -7.21 -9.83 -9.07
CA ILE A 212 -6.85 -8.47 -8.65
C ILE A 212 -6.60 -7.61 -9.87
N ASN A 213 -7.35 -6.51 -9.99
CA ASN A 213 -7.17 -5.53 -11.06
C ASN A 213 -6.38 -4.34 -10.54
N PHE A 214 -5.13 -4.17 -11.01
CA PHE A 214 -4.36 -2.98 -10.75
C PHE A 214 -4.84 -1.83 -11.64
N THR A 215 -5.12 -0.68 -11.04
CA THR A 215 -5.53 0.56 -11.72
C THR A 215 -4.32 1.29 -12.30
N TYR A 216 -3.22 1.32 -11.54
CA TYR A 216 -1.99 2.01 -11.90
C TYR A 216 -0.78 1.09 -11.75
N ILE A 217 0.28 1.42 -12.51
CA ILE A 217 1.57 0.78 -12.40
C ILE A 217 2.69 1.83 -12.44
N GLU A 218 3.53 1.82 -11.41
CA GLU A 218 4.65 2.73 -11.24
C GLU A 218 5.98 1.95 -11.31
N ALA A 219 6.74 2.16 -12.37
CA ALA A 219 7.98 1.41 -12.61
C ALA A 219 9.17 1.88 -11.75
N PHE A 220 9.09 3.08 -11.18
CA PHE A 220 10.19 3.69 -10.41
C PHE A 220 9.68 4.22 -9.08
N ASN A 221 10.51 4.07 -8.04
CA ASN A 221 10.30 4.70 -6.74
C ASN A 221 11.45 5.67 -6.45
N GLU A 222 11.12 6.94 -6.19
CA GLU A 222 12.06 7.99 -5.79
C GLU A 222 13.39 8.03 -6.60
N PRO A 223 13.34 8.23 -7.94
CA PRO A 223 14.53 8.14 -8.80
C PRO A 223 15.61 9.22 -8.54
N MET A 224 15.33 10.17 -7.65
CA MET A 224 16.26 11.24 -7.24
C MET A 224 16.89 10.99 -5.86
N SER A 225 16.64 9.84 -5.23
CA SER A 225 17.18 9.52 -3.90
C SER A 225 18.66 9.12 -4.00
N THR A 226 19.54 9.98 -3.50
CA THR A 226 21.01 9.77 -3.39
C THR A 226 21.42 9.18 -2.05
#